data_AF-A0A1E3YI86-F1
#
_entry.id   AF-A0A1E3YI86-F1
#
_cell.length_a   1.000
_cell.length_b   1.000
_cell.length_c   1.000
_cell.angle_alpha   90.00
_cell.angle_beta   90.00
_cell.angle_gamma   90.00
#
_symmetry.space_group_name_H-M   'P 1'
#
loop_
_entity.id
_entity.type
_entity.pdbx_description
1 polymer ?
#
loop_
_entity_poly.entity_id
_entity_poly.type
_entity_poly.pdbx_seq_one_letter_code
_entity_poly.pdbx_strand_id
1 'polypeptide(L)'
;MLAAVGIEAFLAHEDLEVSEDWRGRLLQELARCHLFVQLLSRDYLASTWAQHEAGYIVSRLSDGVVVAPLSLDSTRSGGFLGHIQSPGVGGNGITQVLLVEPLVPRYPRTILPRLIDAASRAGSFRHAETLIAPLVRFFSIFSPDEAQTFADASVRNGQIWSAALCASDYLPKFIRAQGSNLKPETLRALEYQIIKQEWYRPEMA
;
A
#
# COMPACT_ATOMS: atom_id res chain seq x y z
N MET A 1 8.14 -1.36 10.28
CA MET A 1 7.22 -1.89 9.24
C MET A 1 6.93 -0.85 8.15
N LEU A 2 6.50 0.38 8.48
CA LEU A 2 6.27 1.46 7.49
C LEU A 2 7.56 2.15 6.98
N ALA A 3 8.58 2.27 7.83
CA ALA A 3 9.87 2.85 7.44
C ALA A 3 10.53 2.12 6.24
N ALA A 4 10.27 0.82 6.08
CA ALA A 4 10.77 0.02 4.96
C ALA A 4 10.20 0.47 3.60
N VAL A 5 9.04 1.12 3.58
CA VAL A 5 8.47 1.78 2.39
C VAL A 5 8.64 3.30 2.43
N GLY A 6 9.55 3.82 3.24
CA GLY A 6 9.87 5.24 3.31
C GLY A 6 8.76 6.09 3.94
N ILE A 7 7.89 5.48 4.73
CA ILE A 7 6.86 6.19 5.50
C ILE A 7 7.35 6.31 6.94
N GLU A 8 7.56 7.54 7.38
CA GLU A 8 7.76 7.90 8.78
C GLU A 8 6.38 7.88 9.48
N ALA A 9 6.29 7.19 10.61
CA ALA A 9 5.08 7.09 11.41
C ALA A 9 5.34 7.72 12.78
N PHE A 10 4.33 8.38 13.33
CA PHE A 10 4.35 8.99 14.66
C PHE A 10 3.21 8.43 15.50
N LEU A 11 3.51 8.01 16.72
CA LEU A 11 2.55 7.47 17.69
C LEU A 11 2.76 8.13 19.05
N ALA A 12 1.82 9.01 19.40
CA ALA A 12 1.96 9.92 20.55
C ALA A 12 2.29 9.23 21.89
N HIS A 13 1.79 8.01 22.14
CA HIS A 13 2.02 7.32 23.41
C HIS A 13 3.39 6.63 23.51
N GLU A 14 4.09 6.46 22.39
CA GLU A 14 5.46 5.92 22.33
C GLU A 14 6.50 7.03 22.13
N ASP A 15 6.13 8.09 21.43
CA ASP A 15 7.07 9.12 20.97
C ASP A 15 7.13 10.38 21.84
N LEU A 16 6.24 10.55 22.83
CA LEU A 16 6.21 11.72 23.71
C LEU A 16 6.69 11.38 25.13
N GLU A 17 7.83 11.95 25.54
CA GLU A 17 8.22 11.97 26.95
C GLU A 17 7.42 13.04 27.72
N VAL A 18 6.92 12.68 28.90
CA VAL A 18 5.95 13.46 29.71
C VAL A 18 6.51 14.83 30.19
N SER A 19 7.79 15.15 29.93
CA SER A 19 8.48 16.34 30.46
C SER A 19 8.79 17.45 29.43
N GLU A 20 8.65 17.20 28.13
CA GLU A 20 8.82 18.22 27.08
C GLU A 20 7.49 18.90 26.69
N ASP A 21 7.54 19.98 25.90
CA ASP A 21 6.39 20.59 25.23
C ASP A 21 5.76 19.63 24.21
N TRP A 22 5.15 18.57 24.73
CA TRP A 22 4.55 17.47 24.00
C TRP A 22 3.42 17.95 23.09
N ARG A 23 2.77 19.07 23.45
CA ARG A 23 1.74 19.73 22.64
C ARG A 23 2.36 20.40 21.42
N GLY A 24 3.44 21.15 21.60
CA GLY A 24 4.18 21.77 20.50
C GLY A 24 4.68 20.73 19.51
N ARG A 25 5.26 19.63 19.99
CA ARG A 25 5.68 18.51 19.15
C ARG A 25 4.50 17.89 18.41
N LEU A 26 3.41 17.55 19.08
CA LEU A 26 2.24 16.98 18.39
C LEU A 26 1.70 17.90 17.29
N LEU A 27 1.62 19.21 17.54
CA LEU A 27 1.17 20.15 16.51
C LEU A 27 2.10 20.18 15.30
N GLN A 28 3.42 20.08 15.51
CA GLN A 28 4.39 19.95 14.41
C GLN A 28 4.17 18.64 13.62
N GLU A 29 3.92 17.53 14.31
CA GLU A 29 3.63 16.23 13.70
C GLU A 29 2.34 16.27 12.87
N LEU A 30 1.28 16.83 13.43
CA LEU A 30 0.02 17.02 12.74
C LEU A 30 0.15 17.98 11.55
N ALA A 31 1.03 18.98 11.62
CA ALA A 31 1.31 19.92 10.53
C ALA A 31 2.14 19.32 9.39
N ARG A 32 3.00 18.34 9.67
CA ARG A 32 3.77 17.60 8.65
C ARG A 32 3.08 16.32 8.16
N CYS A 33 1.96 15.97 8.76
CA CYS A 33 1.19 14.77 8.43
C CYS A 33 0.69 14.80 6.97
N HIS A 34 0.90 13.70 6.25
CA HIS A 34 0.37 13.44 4.90
C HIS A 34 -0.72 12.36 4.91
N LEU A 35 -0.67 11.46 5.89
CA LEU A 35 -1.62 10.39 6.13
C LEU A 35 -2.00 10.37 7.60
N PHE A 36 -3.27 10.63 7.89
CA PHE A 36 -3.81 10.50 9.23
C PHE A 36 -4.61 9.20 9.35
N VAL A 37 -4.05 8.24 10.08
CA VAL A 37 -4.67 6.94 10.31
C VAL A 37 -5.47 7.00 11.61
N GLN A 38 -6.80 6.91 11.52
CA GLN A 38 -7.65 6.87 12.71
C GLN A 38 -7.87 5.41 13.11
N LEU A 39 -7.41 5.02 14.29
CA LEU A 39 -7.73 3.73 14.87
C LEU A 39 -9.03 3.87 15.67
N LEU A 40 -10.16 3.71 14.98
CA LEU A 40 -11.48 3.94 15.53
C LEU A 40 -11.88 2.83 16.51
N SER A 41 -12.18 3.25 17.72
CA SER A 41 -12.76 2.46 18.80
C SER A 41 -13.74 3.32 19.60
N ARG A 42 -14.52 2.72 20.48
CA ARG A 42 -15.31 3.49 21.45
C ARG A 42 -14.44 4.44 22.30
N ASP A 43 -13.23 4.02 22.65
CA ASP A 43 -12.30 4.83 23.44
C ASP A 43 -11.76 6.01 22.62
N TYR A 44 -11.53 5.83 21.32
CA TYR A 44 -11.18 6.92 20.41
C TYR A 44 -12.26 8.01 20.36
N LEU A 45 -13.53 7.61 20.28
CA LEU A 45 -14.65 8.55 20.29
C LEU A 45 -14.84 9.26 21.64
N ALA A 46 -14.53 8.59 22.74
CA ALA A 46 -14.58 9.18 24.08
C ALA A 46 -13.40 10.14 24.37
N SER A 47 -12.30 10.02 23.61
CA SER A 47 -11.10 10.84 23.81
C SER A 47 -11.27 12.25 23.23
N THR A 48 -11.39 13.26 24.08
CA THR A 48 -11.39 14.67 23.68
C THR A 48 -10.17 15.04 22.85
N TRP A 49 -9.00 14.46 23.19
CA TRP A 49 -7.77 14.72 22.48
C TRP A 49 -7.79 14.18 21.05
N ALA A 50 -8.22 12.92 20.87
CA ALA A 50 -8.36 12.31 19.55
C ALA A 50 -9.33 13.11 18.66
N GLN A 51 -10.42 13.63 19.24
CA GLN A 51 -11.35 14.49 18.52
C GLN A 51 -10.73 15.84 18.11
N HIS A 52 -9.87 16.43 18.94
CA HIS A 52 -9.13 17.65 18.57
C HIS A 52 -8.12 17.41 17.45
N GLU A 53 -7.36 16.31 17.50
CA GLU A 53 -6.44 15.91 16.43
C GLU A 53 -7.19 15.71 15.11
N ALA A 54 -8.31 14.97 15.14
CA ALA A 54 -9.17 14.78 13.99
C ALA A 54 -9.72 16.12 13.46
N GLY A 55 -10.14 17.02 14.34
CA GLY A 55 -10.58 18.36 13.98
C GLY A 55 -9.50 19.20 13.31
N TYR A 56 -8.26 19.13 13.79
CA TYR A 56 -7.12 19.78 13.16
C TYR A 56 -6.88 19.23 11.75
N ILE A 57 -6.91 17.90 11.59
CA ILE A 57 -6.73 17.24 10.30
C ILE A 57 -7.84 17.58 9.30
N VAL A 58 -9.09 17.75 9.76
CA VAL A 58 -10.19 18.23 8.92
C VAL A 58 -9.84 19.58 8.28
N SER A 59 -9.19 20.49 9.01
CA SER A 59 -8.76 21.78 8.46
C SER A 59 -7.65 21.66 7.39
N ARG A 60 -6.92 20.53 7.38
CA ARG A 60 -5.84 20.25 6.43
C ARG A 60 -6.24 19.36 5.26
N LEU A 61 -7.52 18.98 5.14
CA LEU A 61 -7.99 18.22 3.98
C LEU A 61 -7.79 19.01 2.67
N SER A 62 -7.93 20.33 2.70
CA SER A 62 -7.63 21.22 1.56
C SER A 62 -6.15 21.23 1.17
N ASP A 63 -5.26 20.96 2.11
CA ASP A 63 -3.82 20.87 1.88
C ASP A 63 -3.42 19.50 1.28
N GLY A 64 -4.39 18.59 1.14
CA GLY A 64 -4.21 17.28 0.55
C GLY A 64 -3.82 16.18 1.54
N VAL A 65 -4.04 16.38 2.84
CA VAL A 65 -3.89 15.32 3.84
C VAL A 65 -4.91 14.21 3.58
N VAL A 66 -4.44 12.97 3.55
CA VAL A 66 -5.29 11.79 3.38
C VAL A 66 -5.69 11.25 4.74
N VAL A 67 -6.97 10.92 4.92
CA VAL A 67 -7.47 10.30 6.14
C VAL A 67 -7.83 8.84 5.88
N ALA A 68 -7.28 7.94 6.69
CA ALA A 68 -7.49 6.50 6.61
C ALA A 68 -8.09 5.98 7.93
N PRO A 69 -9.43 5.97 8.07
CA PRO A 69 -10.05 5.42 9.25
C PRO A 69 -10.08 3.90 9.21
N LEU A 70 -9.62 3.25 10.28
CA LEU A 70 -9.63 1.81 10.47
C LEU A 70 -10.44 1.48 11.71
N SER A 71 -11.46 0.64 11.56
CA SER A 71 -12.35 0.27 12.65
C SER A 71 -11.81 -0.94 13.42
N LEU A 72 -11.63 -0.79 14.73
CA LEU A 72 -11.17 -1.86 15.63
C LEU A 72 -12.34 -2.64 16.26
N ASP A 73 -13.48 -1.99 16.48
CA ASP A 73 -14.63 -2.55 17.19
C ASP A 73 -15.97 -2.26 16.50
N SER A 74 -15.94 -2.09 15.17
CA SER A 74 -17.06 -1.64 14.32
C SER A 74 -17.47 -0.18 14.52
N THR A 75 -16.73 0.59 15.32
CA THR A 75 -16.88 2.04 15.41
C THR A 75 -16.57 2.72 14.08
N ARG A 76 -17.35 3.76 13.75
CA ARG A 76 -17.22 4.55 12.51
C ARG A 76 -16.83 5.98 12.83
N SER A 77 -16.14 6.63 11.89
CA SER A 77 -15.88 8.06 11.97
C SER A 77 -17.19 8.85 12.02
N GLY A 78 -17.26 9.85 12.90
CA GLY A 78 -18.35 10.81 12.96
C GLY A 78 -18.00 12.14 12.28
N GLY A 79 -18.96 13.07 12.26
CA GLY A 79 -18.76 14.46 11.83
C GLY A 79 -18.31 14.59 10.36
N PHE A 80 -17.45 15.57 10.09
CA PHE A 80 -16.95 15.85 8.74
C PHE A 80 -16.20 14.67 8.10
N LEU A 81 -15.66 13.74 8.89
CA LEU A 81 -14.96 12.55 8.39
C LEU A 81 -15.88 11.34 8.20
N GLY A 82 -17.18 11.45 8.54
CA GLY A 82 -18.13 10.35 8.45
C GLY A 82 -18.47 9.88 7.03
N HIS A 83 -18.09 10.67 6.02
CA HIS A 83 -18.22 10.28 4.61
C HIS A 83 -17.13 9.30 4.15
N ILE A 84 -16.06 9.11 4.93
CA ILE A 84 -14.93 8.22 4.61
C ILE A 84 -15.23 6.83 5.16
N GLN A 85 -15.18 5.81 4.30
CA GLN A 85 -15.39 4.43 4.72
C GLN A 85 -14.31 3.98 5.71
N SER A 86 -14.75 3.33 6.80
CA SER A 86 -13.88 2.81 7.86
C SER A 86 -13.82 1.27 7.80
N PRO A 87 -12.96 0.67 6.96
CA PRO A 87 -12.83 -0.78 6.91
C PRO A 87 -12.44 -1.35 8.28
N GLY A 88 -12.99 -2.50 8.62
CA GLY A 88 -12.62 -3.23 9.83
C GLY A 88 -11.21 -3.81 9.71
N VAL A 89 -10.47 -3.82 10.81
CA VAL A 89 -9.20 -4.54 10.88
C VAL A 89 -9.50 -6.04 10.99
N GLY A 90 -9.15 -6.80 9.93
CA GLY A 90 -9.35 -8.25 9.89
C GLY A 90 -8.42 -9.01 10.85
N GLY A 91 -8.58 -10.34 10.93
CA GLY A 91 -7.80 -11.19 11.84
C GLY A 91 -6.27 -11.16 11.66
N ASN A 92 -5.78 -10.62 10.54
CA ASN A 92 -4.36 -10.42 10.27
C ASN A 92 -3.81 -9.08 10.81
N GLY A 93 -4.62 -8.30 11.54
CA GLY A 93 -4.24 -7.01 12.07
C GLY A 93 -4.07 -5.91 11.01
N ILE A 94 -3.44 -4.82 11.40
CA ILE A 94 -3.15 -3.68 10.52
C ILE A 94 -1.95 -4.05 9.63
N THR A 95 -2.22 -4.29 8.35
CA THR A 95 -1.18 -4.59 7.38
C THR A 95 -0.60 -3.30 6.79
N GLN A 96 0.65 -3.37 6.33
CA GLN A 96 1.32 -2.25 5.67
C GLN A 96 0.55 -1.78 4.43
N VAL A 97 -0.09 -2.73 3.73
CA VAL A 97 -0.94 -2.47 2.59
C VAL A 97 -2.11 -1.56 2.95
N LEU A 98 -2.83 -1.86 4.04
CA LEU A 98 -3.98 -1.06 4.48
C LEU A 98 -3.60 0.41 4.75
N LEU A 99 -2.36 0.65 5.16
CA LEU A 99 -1.86 2.00 5.46
C LEU A 99 -1.33 2.73 4.21
N VAL A 100 -0.76 1.99 3.27
CA VAL A 100 -0.15 2.57 2.06
C VAL A 100 -1.21 2.82 0.99
N GLU A 101 -2.23 1.95 0.90
CA GLU A 101 -3.26 1.99 -0.15
C GLU A 101 -3.93 3.36 -0.32
N PRO A 102 -4.35 4.07 0.75
CA PRO A 102 -4.98 5.39 0.64
C PRO A 102 -4.05 6.46 0.05
N LEU A 103 -2.74 6.29 0.18
CA LEU A 103 -1.75 7.23 -0.32
C LEU A 103 -1.36 6.99 -1.77
N VAL A 104 -1.56 5.78 -2.30
CA VAL A 104 -1.15 5.42 -3.67
C VAL A 104 -1.73 6.37 -4.72
N PRO A 105 -3.03 6.76 -4.71
CA PRO A 105 -3.56 7.69 -5.70
C PRO A 105 -2.90 9.08 -5.65
N ARG A 106 -2.40 9.50 -4.48
CA ARG A 106 -1.80 10.82 -4.27
C ARG A 106 -0.29 10.84 -4.56
N TYR A 107 0.42 9.78 -4.19
CA TYR A 107 1.86 9.67 -4.31
C TYR A 107 2.31 8.37 -5.01
N PRO A 108 1.76 8.06 -6.20
CA PRO A 108 2.01 6.76 -6.84
C PRO A 108 3.50 6.55 -7.13
N ARG A 109 4.21 7.60 -7.57
CA ARG A 109 5.64 7.54 -7.93
C ARG A 109 6.59 7.41 -6.74
N THR A 110 6.13 7.71 -5.53
CA THR A 110 6.92 7.51 -4.31
C THR A 110 6.70 6.10 -3.75
N ILE A 111 5.48 5.61 -3.87
CA ILE A 111 5.01 4.40 -3.20
C ILE A 111 5.15 3.15 -4.07
N LEU A 112 4.65 3.19 -5.31
CA LEU A 112 4.61 2.02 -6.18
C LEU A 112 6.00 1.44 -6.45
N PRO A 113 7.07 2.22 -6.71
CA PRO A 113 8.39 1.64 -6.89
C PRO A 113 8.87 0.82 -5.68
N ARG A 114 8.54 1.26 -4.46
CA ARG A 114 8.93 0.55 -3.23
C ARG A 114 8.11 -0.71 -3.00
N LEU A 115 6.82 -0.68 -3.34
CA LEU A 115 5.97 -1.87 -3.28
C LEU A 115 6.37 -2.90 -4.35
N ILE A 116 6.73 -2.45 -5.56
CA ILE A 116 7.26 -3.30 -6.63
C ILE A 116 8.59 -3.92 -6.20
N ASP A 117 9.50 -3.14 -5.63
CA ASP A 117 10.77 -3.64 -5.11
C ASP A 117 10.56 -4.67 -3.99
N ALA A 118 9.65 -4.42 -3.05
CA ALA A 118 9.30 -5.41 -2.03
C ALA A 118 8.76 -6.70 -2.65
N ALA A 119 7.81 -6.60 -3.59
CA ALA A 119 7.24 -7.74 -4.29
C ALA A 119 8.29 -8.55 -5.07
N SER A 120 9.26 -7.87 -5.70
CA SER A 120 10.34 -8.51 -6.47
C SER A 120 11.22 -9.44 -5.63
N ARG A 121 11.33 -9.15 -4.32
CA ARG A 121 12.15 -9.89 -3.35
C ARG A 121 11.38 -10.99 -2.62
N ALA A 122 10.16 -11.31 -3.05
CA ALA A 122 9.38 -12.38 -2.45
C ALA A 122 10.14 -13.72 -2.52
N GLY A 123 10.35 -14.34 -1.35
CA GLY A 123 11.10 -15.59 -1.22
C GLY A 123 10.25 -16.86 -1.23
N SER A 124 8.93 -16.75 -1.33
CA SER A 124 8.01 -17.89 -1.43
C SER A 124 6.76 -17.54 -2.22
N PHE A 125 6.07 -18.54 -2.77
CA PHE A 125 4.84 -18.36 -3.55
C PHE A 125 3.78 -17.59 -2.76
N ARG A 126 3.50 -18.00 -1.51
CA ARG A 126 2.52 -17.34 -0.65
C ARG A 126 2.91 -15.90 -0.31
N HIS A 127 4.21 -15.65 -0.13
CA HIS A 127 4.72 -14.30 0.12
C HIS A 127 4.55 -13.42 -1.13
N ALA A 128 4.84 -13.95 -2.32
CA ALA A 128 4.63 -13.22 -3.58
C ALA A 128 3.17 -12.83 -3.77
N GLU A 129 2.23 -13.76 -3.57
CA GLU A 129 0.81 -13.48 -3.65
C GLU A 129 0.37 -12.39 -2.65
N THR A 130 0.88 -12.46 -1.41
CA THR A 130 0.58 -11.46 -0.37
C THR A 130 1.05 -10.06 -0.75
N LEU A 131 2.24 -9.93 -1.36
CA LEU A 131 2.79 -8.63 -1.76
C LEU A 131 2.18 -8.10 -3.07
N ILE A 132 1.75 -8.98 -3.97
CA ILE A 132 1.21 -8.59 -5.29
C ILE A 132 -0.29 -8.32 -5.24
N ALA A 133 -1.07 -9.05 -4.43
CA ALA A 133 -2.53 -8.87 -4.33
C ALA A 133 -2.98 -7.38 -4.18
N PRO A 134 -2.29 -6.55 -3.36
CA PRO A 134 -2.59 -5.12 -3.27
C PRO A 134 -2.30 -4.32 -4.53
N LEU A 135 -1.24 -4.68 -5.27
CA LEU A 135 -0.82 -3.99 -6.49
C LEU A 135 -1.83 -4.16 -7.63
N VAL A 136 -2.65 -5.21 -7.60
CA VAL A 136 -3.60 -5.55 -8.67
C VAL A 136 -4.53 -4.39 -9.02
N ARG A 137 -5.01 -3.64 -8.01
CA ARG A 137 -5.91 -2.49 -8.23
C ARG A 137 -5.20 -1.26 -8.80
N PHE A 138 -3.87 -1.24 -8.77
CA PHE A 138 -3.04 -0.13 -9.20
C PHE A 138 -2.30 -0.38 -10.50
N PHE A 139 -2.44 -1.57 -11.11
CA PHE A 139 -1.74 -1.87 -12.36
C PHE A 139 -2.03 -0.85 -13.46
N SER A 140 -3.24 -0.29 -13.56
CA SER A 140 -3.59 0.71 -14.57
C SER A 140 -2.86 2.05 -14.42
N ILE A 141 -2.34 2.37 -13.23
CA ILE A 141 -1.64 3.63 -12.94
C ILE A 141 -0.12 3.47 -12.87
N PHE A 142 0.41 2.27 -13.16
CA PHE A 142 1.85 2.09 -13.30
C PHE A 142 2.36 2.96 -14.46
N SER A 143 3.46 3.64 -14.22
CA SER A 143 4.25 4.23 -15.31
C SER A 143 4.89 3.13 -16.15
N PRO A 144 5.29 3.42 -17.41
CA PRO A 144 5.97 2.44 -18.25
C PRO A 144 7.22 1.83 -17.58
N ASP A 145 8.01 2.63 -16.86
CA ASP A 145 9.21 2.16 -16.17
C ASP A 145 8.88 1.23 -14.98
N GLU A 146 7.84 1.56 -14.21
CA GLU A 146 7.36 0.70 -13.11
C GLU A 146 6.78 -0.62 -13.66
N ALA A 147 6.02 -0.56 -14.75
CA ALA A 147 5.47 -1.73 -15.41
C ALA A 147 6.59 -2.64 -15.93
N GLN A 148 7.58 -2.08 -16.62
CA GLN A 148 8.74 -2.82 -17.10
C GLN A 148 9.52 -3.44 -15.93
N THR A 149 9.75 -2.68 -14.85
CA THR A 149 10.46 -3.16 -13.65
C THR A 149 9.73 -4.34 -13.01
N PHE A 150 8.40 -4.24 -12.84
CA PHE A 150 7.60 -5.32 -12.27
C PHE A 150 7.56 -6.55 -13.19
N ALA A 151 7.48 -6.35 -14.51
CA ALA A 151 7.50 -7.43 -15.48
C ALA A 151 8.84 -8.18 -15.47
N ASP A 152 9.97 -7.47 -15.48
CA ASP A 152 11.31 -8.08 -15.43
C ASP A 152 11.57 -8.79 -14.10
N ALA A 153 11.05 -8.26 -12.99
CA ALA A 153 11.07 -8.96 -11.70
C ALA A 153 10.22 -10.25 -11.75
N SER A 154 9.02 -10.16 -12.32
CA SER A 154 8.11 -11.30 -12.46
C SER A 154 8.70 -12.39 -13.34
N VAL A 155 9.41 -12.05 -14.42
CA VAL A 155 10.09 -13.02 -15.28
C VAL A 155 11.22 -13.72 -14.53
N ARG A 156 12.04 -12.98 -13.76
CA ARG A 156 13.24 -13.51 -13.08
C ARG A 156 12.95 -14.22 -11.75
N ASN A 157 11.74 -14.11 -11.23
CA ASN A 157 11.37 -14.67 -9.93
C ASN A 157 10.32 -15.78 -10.10
N GLY A 158 10.75 -17.03 -9.95
CA GLY A 158 9.89 -18.22 -10.03
C GLY A 158 8.79 -18.25 -8.98
N GLN A 159 9.03 -17.65 -7.81
CA GLN A 159 8.01 -17.51 -6.78
C GLN A 159 6.88 -16.56 -7.17
N ILE A 160 7.12 -15.65 -8.13
CA ILE A 160 6.10 -14.75 -8.69
C ILE A 160 5.35 -15.43 -9.83
N TRP A 161 6.03 -15.81 -10.91
CA TRP A 161 5.32 -16.27 -12.13
C TRP A 161 4.65 -17.64 -11.98
N SER A 162 5.09 -18.49 -11.05
CA SER A 162 4.51 -19.81 -10.80
C SER A 162 3.57 -19.87 -9.58
N ALA A 163 3.43 -18.78 -8.81
CA ALA A 163 2.45 -18.72 -7.73
C ALA A 163 1.02 -18.88 -8.28
N ALA A 164 0.16 -19.63 -7.59
CA ALA A 164 -1.15 -20.02 -8.11
C ALA A 164 -2.03 -18.80 -8.46
N LEU A 165 -2.19 -17.83 -7.56
CA LEU A 165 -2.97 -16.62 -7.81
C LEU A 165 -2.24 -15.66 -8.75
N CYS A 166 -0.90 -15.62 -8.69
CA CYS A 166 -0.11 -14.80 -9.60
C CYS A 166 -0.29 -15.26 -11.06
N ALA A 167 -0.14 -16.55 -11.33
CA ALA A 167 -0.26 -17.12 -12.67
C ALA A 167 -1.70 -17.09 -13.19
N SER A 168 -2.68 -17.39 -12.35
CA SER A 168 -4.08 -17.52 -12.79
C SER A 168 -4.86 -16.21 -12.83
N ASP A 169 -4.50 -15.22 -12.00
CA ASP A 169 -5.30 -13.99 -11.86
C ASP A 169 -4.46 -12.71 -11.96
N TYR A 170 -3.42 -12.57 -11.13
CA TYR A 170 -2.75 -11.26 -10.98
C TYR A 170 -1.92 -10.88 -12.20
N LEU A 171 -1.04 -11.76 -12.69
CA LEU A 171 -0.22 -11.46 -13.86
C LEU A 171 -1.04 -11.35 -15.16
N PRO A 172 -2.08 -12.17 -15.40
CA PRO A 172 -3.02 -11.93 -16.50
C PRO A 172 -3.73 -10.57 -16.44
N LYS A 173 -4.08 -10.08 -15.24
CA LYS A 173 -4.64 -8.72 -15.08
C LYS A 173 -3.59 -7.65 -15.35
N PHE A 174 -2.34 -7.86 -14.90
CA PHE A 174 -1.22 -6.97 -15.18
C PHE A 174 -0.95 -6.85 -16.68
N ILE A 175 -0.83 -7.98 -17.41
CA ILE A 175 -0.60 -8.00 -18.85
C ILE A 175 -1.72 -7.27 -19.60
N ARG A 176 -2.98 -7.48 -19.21
CA ARG A 176 -4.11 -6.75 -19.81
C ARG A 176 -4.03 -5.24 -19.59
N ALA A 177 -3.55 -4.79 -18.43
CA ALA A 177 -3.46 -3.37 -18.08
C ALA A 177 -2.22 -2.68 -18.68
N GLN A 178 -1.10 -3.40 -18.80
CA GLN A 178 0.22 -2.81 -19.03
C GLN A 178 0.99 -3.43 -20.19
N GLY A 179 0.47 -4.45 -20.87
CA GLY A 179 1.18 -5.19 -21.93
C GLY A 179 1.70 -4.31 -23.07
N SER A 180 1.02 -3.21 -23.41
CA SER A 180 1.47 -2.25 -24.42
C SER A 180 2.70 -1.43 -24.00
N ASN A 181 2.98 -1.35 -22.69
CA ASN A 181 4.11 -0.61 -22.13
C ASN A 181 5.34 -1.52 -21.91
N LEU A 182 5.22 -2.82 -22.17
CA LEU A 182 6.30 -3.78 -21.96
C LEU A 182 7.15 -3.97 -23.21
N LYS A 183 8.44 -4.24 -23.00
CA LYS A 183 9.29 -4.74 -24.08
C LYS A 183 8.72 -6.06 -24.62
N PRO A 184 8.68 -6.25 -25.96
CA PRO A 184 8.11 -7.46 -26.58
C PRO A 184 8.75 -8.77 -26.12
N GLU A 185 10.03 -8.74 -25.73
CA GLU A 185 10.76 -9.90 -25.19
C GLU A 185 10.31 -10.25 -23.77
N THR A 186 10.17 -9.26 -22.88
CA THR A 186 9.69 -9.45 -21.51
C THR A 186 8.25 -9.94 -21.51
N LEU A 187 7.38 -9.37 -22.34
CA LEU A 187 5.99 -9.81 -22.47
C LEU A 187 5.90 -11.27 -22.91
N ARG A 188 6.63 -11.65 -23.97
CA ARG A 188 6.69 -13.03 -24.45
C ARG A 188 7.20 -14.01 -23.40
N ALA A 189 8.28 -13.65 -22.69
CA ALA A 189 8.82 -14.49 -21.63
C ALA A 189 7.81 -14.70 -20.49
N LEU A 190 7.13 -13.62 -20.08
CA LEU A 190 6.14 -13.66 -19.01
C LEU A 190 4.93 -14.50 -19.39
N GLU A 191 4.36 -14.31 -20.59
CA GLU A 191 3.25 -15.10 -21.11
C GLU A 191 3.62 -16.59 -21.23
N TYR A 192 4.80 -16.89 -21.77
CA TYR A 192 5.31 -18.25 -21.86
C TYR A 192 5.38 -18.91 -20.49
N GLN A 193 6.00 -18.24 -19.51
CA GLN A 193 6.18 -18.75 -18.16
C GLN A 193 4.85 -19.02 -17.44
N ILE A 194 3.86 -18.12 -17.61
CA ILE A 194 2.53 -18.30 -17.02
C ILE A 194 1.82 -19.51 -17.65
N ILE A 195 1.89 -19.67 -18.96
CA ILE A 195 1.16 -20.72 -19.69
C ILE A 195 1.84 -22.08 -19.55
N LYS A 196 3.16 -22.14 -19.71
CA LYS A 196 3.94 -23.40 -19.72
C LYS A 196 4.37 -23.83 -18.33
N GLN A 197 4.33 -22.93 -17.35
CA GLN A 197 4.84 -23.18 -16.00
C GLN A 197 6.32 -23.60 -15.99
N GLU A 198 7.10 -23.06 -16.93
CA GLU A 198 8.52 -23.35 -17.12
C GLU A 198 9.28 -22.06 -17.43
N TRP A 199 10.57 -22.00 -17.06
CA TRP A 199 11.44 -20.87 -17.35
C TRP A 199 11.56 -20.63 -18.86
N TYR A 200 11.33 -19.39 -19.30
CA TYR A 200 11.54 -19.01 -20.69
C TYR A 200 13.03 -19.05 -21.03
N ARG A 201 13.39 -19.72 -22.13
CA ARG A 201 14.74 -19.74 -22.70
C ARG A 201 14.68 -19.16 -24.10
N PRO A 202 15.47 -18.12 -24.43
CA PRO A 202 15.44 -17.48 -25.75
C PRO A 202 15.73 -18.43 -26.91
N GLU A 203 16.47 -19.51 -26.65
CA GLU A 203 16.84 -20.56 -27.61
C GLU A 203 15.66 -21.49 -27.98
N MET A 204 14.53 -21.41 -27.26
CA MET A 204 13.35 -22.26 -27.45
C MET A 204 12.21 -21.54 -28.19
N ALA A 205 12.47 -20.37 -28.79
CA ALA A 205 11.50 -19.51 -29.45
C ALA A 205 11.79 -19.32 -30.95
#